data_AF-A0A831LYA7-F1
#
_entry.id   AF-A0A831LYA7-F1
#
_cell.length_a   1.000
_cell.length_b   1.000
_cell.length_c   1.000
_cell.angle_alpha   90.00
_cell.angle_beta   90.00
_cell.angle_gamma   90.00
#
_symmetry.space_group_name_H-M   'P 1'
#
loop_
_entity.id
_entity.type
_entity.pdbx_description
1 polymer ?
#
loop_
_entity_poly.entity_id
_entity_poly.type
_entity_poly.pdbx_seq_one_letter_code
_entity_poly.pdbx_strand_id
1 'polypeptide(L)'
;MNAHELLDALHVAGIAVWVEQGRLGIYPPSRLTPELKQALREQGKELARIIEQEYICWHCESHHVRFDVPLQRYVCEACRRVLQEPLSPFPPLHELLWQAGSVYGFPALKLAPHITLKAGRESWLTFCTSPFTKHHTRLLVLAYRKLVNPAQADEIEPEPNHKPHHTTEVNHMKLVWQDSEPLPTGEYLVRVASITEKEGKYSLQLQWMFRVLEPGYEGRELIAYTNATNSTTAKLAQWARALGCEVVPGEEFDTDELVGRKAIAVVVVKPSQQGNRYNHVENLLPVRQKKPVAVSAKAESEAEERDYFSEEEED
;
A
#
# COMPACT_ATOMS: atom_id res chain seq x y z
N MET A 1 -22.53 23.68 -24.90
CA MET A 1 -22.11 22.60 -24.00
C MET A 1 -22.77 21.32 -24.47
N ASN A 2 -21.99 20.30 -24.81
CA ASN A 2 -22.53 19.00 -25.20
C ASN A 2 -22.97 18.19 -23.95
N ALA A 3 -23.59 17.03 -24.14
CA ALA A 3 -24.13 16.24 -23.02
C ALA A 3 -23.05 15.69 -22.06
N HIS A 4 -21.85 15.35 -22.56
CA HIS A 4 -20.74 14.90 -21.71
C HIS A 4 -20.17 16.06 -20.89
N GLU A 5 -19.94 17.22 -21.52
CA GLU A 5 -19.51 18.43 -20.82
C GLU A 5 -20.52 18.87 -19.77
N LEU A 6 -21.82 18.68 -20.02
CA LEU A 6 -22.87 18.94 -19.04
C LEU A 6 -22.80 17.95 -17.86
N LEU A 7 -22.58 16.66 -18.13
CA LEU A 7 -22.40 15.65 -17.09
C LEU A 7 -21.20 16.00 -16.19
N ASP A 8 -20.07 16.37 -16.78
CA ASP A 8 -18.88 16.82 -16.07
C ASP A 8 -19.15 18.07 -15.23
N ALA A 9 -19.84 19.06 -15.81
CA ALA A 9 -20.17 20.31 -15.11
C ALA A 9 -21.11 20.06 -13.91
N LEU A 10 -22.11 19.19 -14.06
CA LEU A 10 -22.99 18.77 -12.97
C LEU A 10 -22.18 18.05 -11.88
N HIS A 11 -21.26 17.18 -12.27
CA HIS A 11 -20.40 16.46 -11.33
C HIS A 11 -19.48 17.41 -10.54
N VAL A 12 -18.82 18.36 -11.20
CA VAL A 12 -17.97 19.38 -10.57
C VAL A 12 -18.78 20.25 -9.60
N ALA A 13 -20.05 20.54 -9.92
CA ALA A 13 -20.97 21.22 -9.01
C ALA A 13 -21.43 20.35 -7.82
N GLY A 14 -21.01 19.08 -7.75
CA GLY A 14 -21.43 18.11 -6.75
C GLY A 14 -22.91 17.76 -6.89
N ILE A 15 -23.40 17.68 -8.13
CA ILE A 15 -24.77 17.31 -8.47
C ILE A 15 -24.73 15.89 -9.04
N ALA A 16 -25.37 14.96 -8.34
CA ALA A 16 -25.64 13.62 -8.81
C ALA A 16 -26.81 13.63 -9.81
N VAL A 17 -26.67 12.82 -10.84
CA VAL A 17 -27.73 12.55 -11.83
C VAL A 17 -27.90 11.06 -12.03
N TRP A 18 -29.13 10.62 -12.24
CA TRP A 18 -29.46 9.22 -12.53
C TRP A 18 -30.70 9.16 -13.42
N VAL A 19 -31.00 7.98 -13.96
CA VAL A 19 -32.26 7.75 -14.66
C VAL A 19 -33.12 6.78 -13.85
N GLU A 20 -34.37 7.16 -13.63
CA GLU A 20 -35.35 6.35 -12.94
C GLU A 20 -36.65 6.38 -13.75
N GLN A 21 -37.10 5.20 -14.20
CA GLN A 21 -38.31 5.05 -15.03
C GLN A 21 -38.30 5.96 -16.28
N GLY A 22 -37.13 6.10 -16.93
CA GLY A 22 -36.95 6.94 -18.12
C GLY A 22 -36.97 8.45 -17.85
N ARG A 23 -36.87 8.87 -16.58
CA ARG A 23 -36.78 10.28 -16.18
C ARG A 23 -35.45 10.56 -15.52
N LEU A 24 -34.88 11.71 -15.84
CA LEU A 24 -33.62 12.18 -15.24
C LEU A 24 -33.88 12.70 -13.82
N GLY A 25 -33.30 12.01 -12.83
CA GLY A 25 -33.23 12.46 -11.44
C GLY A 25 -31.99 13.31 -11.20
N ILE A 26 -32.09 14.29 -10.29
CA ILE A 26 -31.03 15.24 -9.98
C ILE A 26 -30.98 15.55 -8.48
N TYR A 27 -29.79 15.54 -7.87
CA TYR A 27 -29.61 15.88 -6.46
C TYR A 27 -28.22 16.48 -6.14
N PRO A 28 -28.11 17.51 -5.29
CA PRO A 28 -29.20 18.32 -4.75
C PRO A 28 -29.65 19.37 -5.78
N PRO A 29 -30.97 19.60 -5.95
CA PRO A 29 -31.47 20.55 -6.93
C PRO A 29 -31.15 22.02 -6.60
N SER A 30 -30.75 22.31 -5.36
CA SER A 30 -30.37 23.66 -4.92
C SER A 30 -29.07 24.16 -5.54
N ARG A 31 -28.22 23.25 -6.05
CA ARG A 31 -26.93 23.61 -6.69
C ARG A 31 -27.04 23.89 -8.19
N LEU A 32 -28.23 23.73 -8.77
CA LEU A 32 -28.46 23.97 -10.19
C LEU A 32 -28.48 25.48 -10.50
N THR A 33 -27.43 25.97 -11.15
CA THR A 33 -27.36 27.33 -11.68
C THR A 33 -28.33 27.50 -12.88
N PRO A 34 -28.74 28.74 -13.22
CA PRO A 34 -29.59 29.00 -14.38
C PRO A 34 -29.02 28.42 -15.69
N GLU A 35 -27.70 28.47 -15.86
CA GLU A 35 -26.98 27.96 -17.02
C GLU A 35 -27.10 26.44 -17.11
N LEU A 36 -26.88 25.73 -15.99
CA LEU A 36 -27.03 24.28 -15.92
C LEU A 36 -28.49 23.84 -16.15
N LYS A 37 -29.47 24.60 -15.64
CA LYS A 37 -30.90 24.34 -15.91
C LYS A 37 -31.23 24.47 -17.39
N GLN A 38 -30.70 25.49 -18.06
CA GLN A 38 -30.92 25.66 -19.49
C GLN A 38 -30.27 24.53 -20.29
N ALA A 39 -29.02 24.18 -19.97
CA ALA A 39 -28.33 23.08 -20.62
C ALA A 39 -29.01 21.72 -20.40
N LEU A 40 -29.57 21.46 -19.22
CA LEU A 40 -30.38 20.26 -18.95
C LEU A 40 -31.66 20.20 -19.79
N ARG A 41 -32.29 21.34 -20.08
CA ARG A 41 -33.45 21.37 -20.98
C ARG A 41 -33.06 21.02 -22.41
N GLU A 42 -31.90 21.47 -22.85
CA GLU A 42 -31.40 21.25 -24.21
C GLU A 42 -30.84 19.84 -24.40
N GLN A 43 -30.08 19.33 -23.44
CA GLN A 43 -29.30 18.08 -23.55
C GLN A 43 -29.85 16.95 -22.68
N GLY A 44 -30.92 17.15 -21.90
CA GLY A 44 -31.36 16.18 -20.89
C GLY A 44 -31.73 14.80 -21.43
N LYS A 45 -32.26 14.71 -22.66
CA LYS A 45 -32.54 13.42 -23.32
C LYS A 45 -31.27 12.66 -23.67
N GLU A 46 -30.27 13.36 -24.21
CA GLU A 46 -28.99 12.75 -24.55
C GLU A 46 -28.21 12.37 -23.30
N LEU A 47 -28.27 13.20 -22.26
CA LEU A 47 -27.70 12.91 -20.95
C LEU A 47 -28.32 11.65 -20.32
N ALA A 48 -29.64 11.48 -20.41
CA ALA A 48 -30.31 10.28 -19.92
C ALA A 48 -29.82 9.03 -20.68
N ARG A 49 -29.67 9.13 -22.01
CA ARG A 49 -29.14 8.04 -22.85
C ARG A 49 -27.72 7.65 -22.45
N ILE A 50 -26.84 8.63 -22.21
CA ILE A 50 -25.47 8.41 -21.72
C ILE A 50 -25.51 7.68 -20.38
N ILE A 51 -26.31 8.14 -19.42
CA ILE A 51 -26.41 7.52 -18.10
C ILE A 51 -26.89 6.07 -18.21
N GLU A 52 -27.96 5.79 -18.96
CA GLU A 52 -28.47 4.43 -19.13
C GLU A 52 -27.45 3.48 -19.79
N GLN A 53 -26.64 3.99 -20.73
CA GLN A 53 -25.65 3.18 -21.44
C GLN A 53 -24.34 3.00 -20.67
N GLU A 54 -23.92 4.00 -19.91
CA GLU A 54 -22.58 4.05 -19.32
C GLU A 54 -22.58 3.74 -17.81
N TYR A 55 -23.70 3.92 -17.10
CA TYR A 55 -23.74 3.63 -15.67
C TYR A 55 -23.92 2.13 -15.44
N ILE A 56 -22.79 1.45 -15.28
CA ILE A 56 -22.74 0.01 -15.10
C ILE A 56 -22.29 -0.32 -13.68
N CYS A 57 -22.99 -1.23 -13.02
CA CYS A 57 -22.55 -1.79 -11.76
C CYS A 57 -21.30 -2.66 -11.99
N TRP A 58 -20.16 -2.25 -11.46
CA TRP A 58 -18.91 -3.01 -11.58
C TRP A 58 -18.98 -4.45 -11.03
N HIS A 59 -19.91 -4.75 -10.13
CA HIS A 59 -20.02 -6.08 -9.50
C HIS A 59 -20.85 -7.08 -10.31
N CYS A 60 -21.93 -6.61 -10.95
CA CYS A 60 -22.89 -7.50 -11.63
C CYS A 60 -23.19 -7.07 -13.08
N GLU A 61 -22.47 -6.07 -13.58
CA GLU A 61 -22.56 -5.50 -14.93
C GLU A 61 -23.96 -4.96 -15.29
N SER A 62 -24.82 -4.75 -14.29
CA SER A 62 -26.16 -4.23 -14.48
C SER A 62 -26.16 -2.73 -14.72
N HIS A 63 -26.94 -2.28 -15.70
CA HIS A 63 -27.22 -0.85 -15.96
C HIS A 63 -28.24 -0.23 -14.99
N HIS A 64 -28.80 -1.02 -14.07
CA HIS A 64 -29.78 -0.55 -13.08
C HIS A 64 -29.07 0.11 -11.90
N VAL A 65 -28.51 1.30 -12.14
CA VAL A 65 -27.78 2.10 -11.15
C VAL A 65 -28.54 3.40 -10.88
N ARG A 66 -28.97 3.59 -9.63
CA ARG A 66 -29.66 4.82 -9.19
C ARG A 66 -28.90 5.55 -8.10
N PHE A 67 -29.12 6.86 -7.96
CA PHE A 67 -28.61 7.60 -6.81
C PHE A 67 -29.61 7.50 -5.65
N ASP A 68 -29.18 6.94 -4.53
CA ASP A 68 -29.97 6.89 -3.31
C ASP A 68 -29.74 8.17 -2.50
N VAL A 69 -30.77 9.03 -2.46
CA VAL A 69 -30.71 10.35 -1.82
C VAL A 69 -30.42 10.28 -0.31
N PRO A 70 -31.09 9.41 0.49
CA PRO A 70 -30.76 9.23 1.90
C PRO A 70 -29.30 8.83 2.14
N LEU A 71 -28.77 7.91 1.34
CA LEU A 71 -27.39 7.44 1.48
C LEU A 71 -26.36 8.40 0.86
N GLN A 72 -26.80 9.32 -0.01
CA GLN A 72 -25.95 10.16 -0.84
C GLN A 72 -24.91 9.34 -1.63
N ARG A 73 -25.33 8.20 -2.17
CA ARG A 73 -24.49 7.24 -2.88
C ARG A 73 -25.25 6.62 -4.04
N TYR A 74 -24.54 6.15 -5.05
CA TYR A 74 -25.14 5.31 -6.08
C TYR A 74 -25.39 3.91 -5.53
N VAL A 75 -26.44 3.24 -5.97
CA VAL A 75 -26.82 1.89 -5.58
C VAL A 75 -27.21 1.13 -6.83
N CYS A 76 -26.69 -0.09 -6.97
CA CYS A 76 -27.17 -1.01 -7.98
C CYS A 76 -28.45 -1.68 -7.50
N GLU A 77 -29.54 -1.57 -8.25
CA GLU A 77 -30.82 -2.17 -7.89
C GLU A 77 -30.81 -3.69 -8.05
N ALA A 78 -30.01 -4.21 -8.99
CA ALA A 78 -29.92 -5.65 -9.25
C ALA A 78 -29.23 -6.40 -8.11
N CYS A 79 -28.05 -5.94 -7.66
CA CYS A 79 -27.26 -6.61 -6.61
C CYS A 79 -27.32 -5.92 -5.24
N ARG A 80 -28.05 -4.81 -5.12
CA ARG A 80 -28.21 -3.99 -3.90
C ARG A 80 -26.92 -3.45 -3.29
N ARG A 81 -25.82 -3.44 -4.04
CA ARG A 81 -24.55 -2.86 -3.58
C ARG A 81 -24.55 -1.34 -3.66
N VAL A 82 -23.99 -0.72 -2.64
CA VAL A 82 -23.69 0.72 -2.61
C VAL A 82 -22.40 0.96 -3.41
N LEU A 83 -22.49 1.77 -4.45
CA LEU A 83 -21.40 2.20 -5.30
C LEU A 83 -20.85 3.52 -4.74
N GLN A 84 -19.61 3.49 -4.25
CA GLN A 84 -19.04 4.60 -3.47
C GLN A 84 -18.78 5.87 -4.29
N GLU A 85 -18.66 5.80 -5.62
CA GLU A 85 -18.53 6.97 -6.50
C GLU A 85 -19.22 6.74 -7.86
N PRO A 86 -19.90 7.75 -8.45
CA PRO A 86 -20.50 7.68 -9.79
C PRO A 86 -19.54 7.43 -10.95
N LEU A 87 -18.24 7.70 -10.77
CA LEU A 87 -17.29 7.77 -11.89
C LEU A 87 -16.34 6.58 -11.98
N SER A 88 -16.70 5.43 -11.43
CA SER A 88 -15.81 4.27 -11.48
C SER A 88 -16.58 2.98 -11.75
N PRO A 89 -16.53 2.43 -12.98
CA PRO A 89 -16.82 1.02 -13.27
C PRO A 89 -15.76 0.07 -12.69
N PHE A 90 -14.84 0.56 -11.84
CA PHE A 90 -13.86 -0.25 -11.13
C PHE A 90 -14.30 -0.45 -9.67
N PRO A 91 -13.92 -1.57 -9.04
CA PRO A 91 -14.17 -1.79 -7.62
C PRO A 91 -13.69 -0.57 -6.83
N PRO A 92 -14.38 -0.18 -5.76
CA PRO A 92 -13.92 0.89 -4.90
C PRO A 92 -12.46 0.67 -4.54
N LEU A 93 -11.66 1.74 -4.47
CA LEU A 93 -10.21 1.68 -4.29
C LEU A 93 -9.79 0.74 -3.15
N HIS A 94 -10.62 0.62 -2.10
CA HIS A 94 -10.41 -0.33 -1.00
C HIS A 94 -10.56 -1.81 -1.40
N GLU A 95 -11.49 -2.17 -2.29
CA GLU A 95 -11.62 -3.53 -2.85
C GLU A 95 -10.49 -3.83 -3.84
N LEU A 96 -10.04 -2.85 -4.64
CA LEU A 96 -8.85 -2.98 -5.48
C LEU A 96 -7.57 -3.17 -4.65
N LEU A 97 -7.44 -2.43 -3.55
CA LEU A 97 -6.33 -2.59 -2.60
C LEU A 97 -6.45 -3.87 -1.78
N TRP A 98 -7.66 -4.39 -1.56
CA TRP A 98 -7.86 -5.67 -0.89
C TRP A 98 -7.52 -6.84 -1.82
N GLN A 99 -7.92 -6.78 -3.09
CA GLN A 99 -7.51 -7.73 -4.12
C GLN A 99 -5.99 -7.67 -4.36
N ALA A 100 -5.40 -6.49 -4.51
CA ALA A 100 -3.94 -6.32 -4.58
C ALA A 100 -3.25 -6.77 -3.29
N GLY A 101 -3.81 -6.48 -2.12
CA GLY A 101 -3.30 -6.93 -0.82
C GLY A 101 -3.35 -8.45 -0.65
N SER A 102 -4.33 -9.12 -1.25
CA SER A 102 -4.41 -10.59 -1.27
C SER A 102 -3.39 -11.23 -2.22
N VAL A 103 -3.02 -10.55 -3.31
CA VAL A 103 -2.03 -11.02 -4.29
C VAL A 103 -0.60 -10.68 -3.86
N TYR A 104 -0.39 -9.53 -3.21
CA TYR A 104 0.94 -8.99 -2.86
C TYR A 104 1.23 -8.95 -1.34
N GLY A 105 0.33 -9.45 -0.49
CA GLY A 105 0.58 -9.64 0.95
C GLY A 105 0.53 -8.38 1.83
N PHE A 106 -0.16 -7.31 1.42
CA PHE A 106 -0.26 -6.07 2.20
C PHE A 106 -1.55 -6.03 3.06
N PRO A 107 -1.47 -6.04 4.40
CA PRO A 107 -2.65 -5.94 5.26
C PRO A 107 -3.07 -4.49 5.48
N ALA A 108 -4.37 -4.22 5.28
CA ALA A 108 -5.13 -3.07 5.76
C ALA A 108 -4.52 -1.67 5.51
N LEU A 109 -4.71 -1.17 4.30
CA LEU A 109 -4.39 0.21 3.93
C LEU A 109 -5.46 1.19 4.46
N LYS A 110 -5.04 2.18 5.25
CA LYS A 110 -5.87 3.35 5.62
C LYS A 110 -5.67 4.44 4.58
N LEU A 111 -6.69 4.70 3.77
CA LEU A 111 -6.70 5.79 2.80
C LEU A 111 -7.07 7.12 3.48
N ALA A 112 -6.39 8.20 3.10
CA ALA A 112 -6.78 9.54 3.50
C ALA A 112 -8.09 9.95 2.78
N PRO A 113 -8.99 10.73 3.40
CA PRO A 113 -10.35 10.97 2.88
C PRO A 113 -10.45 11.90 1.65
N HIS A 114 -9.34 12.32 1.02
CA HIS A 114 -9.32 13.34 -0.05
C HIS A 114 -8.71 12.84 -1.38
N ILE A 115 -8.77 11.53 -1.64
CA ILE A 115 -8.17 10.93 -2.84
C ILE A 115 -9.12 11.06 -4.03
N THR A 116 -9.09 12.21 -4.70
CA THR A 116 -9.71 12.44 -6.02
C THR A 116 -8.77 13.19 -6.96
N LEU A 117 -7.49 12.83 -7.00
CA LEU A 117 -6.58 13.38 -8.00
C LEU A 117 -6.48 12.42 -9.19
N LYS A 118 -6.95 12.91 -10.35
CA LYS A 118 -6.99 12.26 -11.67
C LYS A 118 -5.73 11.43 -11.95
N ALA A 119 -4.55 11.96 -11.60
CA ALA A 119 -3.26 11.31 -11.75
C ALA A 119 -3.10 9.97 -10.98
N GLY A 120 -3.64 9.88 -9.76
CA GLY A 120 -3.63 8.64 -8.97
C GLY A 120 -4.53 7.56 -9.57
N ARG A 121 -5.68 7.96 -10.11
CA ARG A 121 -6.59 7.06 -10.81
C ARG A 121 -5.99 6.55 -12.12
N GLU A 122 -5.40 7.43 -12.93
CA GLU A 122 -4.76 7.06 -14.20
C GLU A 122 -3.60 6.09 -14.00
N SER A 123 -2.74 6.33 -13.02
CA SER A 123 -1.60 5.44 -12.76
C SER A 123 -2.03 4.10 -12.18
N TRP A 124 -3.12 4.05 -11.41
CA TRP A 124 -3.71 2.80 -10.94
C TRP A 124 -4.36 2.00 -12.08
N LEU A 125 -5.00 2.69 -13.02
CA LEU A 125 -5.53 2.07 -14.23
C LEU A 125 -4.40 1.45 -15.06
N THR A 126 -3.31 2.21 -15.27
CA THR A 126 -2.12 1.72 -15.98
C THR A 126 -1.54 0.49 -15.32
N PHE A 127 -1.47 0.43 -13.99
CA PHE A 127 -1.09 -0.78 -13.27
C PHE A 127 -2.03 -1.94 -13.60
N CYS A 128 -3.35 -1.78 -13.42
CA CYS A 128 -4.32 -2.86 -13.60
C CYS A 128 -4.39 -3.39 -15.04
N THR A 129 -4.11 -2.55 -16.05
CA THR A 129 -4.17 -2.93 -17.47
C THR A 129 -2.81 -3.32 -18.06
N SER A 130 -1.72 -3.17 -17.32
CA SER A 130 -0.39 -3.54 -17.81
C SER A 130 -0.18 -5.05 -17.74
N PRO A 131 0.50 -5.65 -18.73
CA PRO A 131 0.87 -7.06 -18.65
C PRO A 131 1.77 -7.31 -17.42
N PHE A 132 1.54 -8.45 -16.76
CA PHE A 132 2.33 -8.91 -15.62
C PHE A 132 3.78 -9.14 -16.05
N THR A 133 4.61 -8.13 -15.84
CA THR A 133 6.04 -8.08 -16.19
C THR A 133 6.86 -7.69 -14.96
N LYS A 134 8.20 -7.75 -15.04
CA LYS A 134 9.12 -7.31 -13.97
C LYS A 134 8.90 -5.85 -13.52
N HIS A 135 8.17 -5.04 -14.29
CA HIS A 135 7.86 -3.65 -13.96
C HIS A 135 6.48 -3.46 -13.28
N HIS A 136 5.70 -4.52 -13.10
CA HIS A 136 4.35 -4.44 -12.54
C HIS A 136 4.34 -3.92 -11.09
N THR A 137 5.31 -4.34 -10.28
CA THR A 137 5.51 -3.84 -8.91
C THR A 137 5.86 -2.35 -8.89
N ARG A 138 6.62 -1.86 -9.89
CA ARG A 138 6.94 -0.43 -10.02
C ARG A 138 5.71 0.40 -10.36
N LEU A 139 4.84 -0.11 -11.22
CA LEU A 139 3.54 0.51 -11.54
C LEU A 139 2.62 0.57 -10.32
N LEU A 140 2.59 -0.49 -9.51
CA LEU A 140 1.84 -0.52 -8.24
C LEU A 140 2.32 0.58 -7.28
N VAL A 141 3.64 0.69 -7.08
CA VAL A 141 4.25 1.69 -6.19
C VAL A 141 4.01 3.12 -6.70
N LEU A 142 4.06 3.33 -8.02
CA LEU A 142 3.81 4.62 -8.64
C LEU A 142 2.35 5.05 -8.48
N ALA A 143 1.42 4.13 -8.73
CA ALA A 143 0.00 4.34 -8.51
C ALA A 143 -0.30 4.64 -7.03
N TYR A 144 0.31 3.88 -6.12
CA TYR A 144 0.22 4.10 -4.67
C TYR A 144 0.72 5.49 -4.25
N ARG A 145 1.91 5.92 -4.73
CA ARG A 145 2.46 7.25 -4.42
C ARG A 145 1.54 8.38 -4.90
N LYS A 146 1.00 8.27 -6.11
CA LYS A 146 0.07 9.26 -6.66
C LYS A 146 -1.28 9.28 -5.92
N LEU A 147 -1.71 8.16 -5.34
CA LEU A 147 -2.91 8.09 -4.51
C LEU A 147 -2.69 8.67 -3.11
N VAL A 148 -1.50 8.52 -2.52
CA VAL A 148 -1.21 8.94 -1.14
C VAL A 148 -0.68 10.38 -1.06
N ASN A 149 0.17 10.81 -2.01
CA ASN A 149 0.72 12.17 -2.05
C ASN A 149 1.02 12.63 -3.49
N PRO A 150 0.01 13.14 -4.21
CA PRO A 150 0.13 13.52 -5.62
C PRO A 150 1.14 14.66 -5.88
N ALA A 151 1.45 15.50 -4.88
CA ALA A 151 2.43 16.57 -5.01
C ALA A 151 3.90 16.08 -4.97
N GLN A 152 4.14 14.81 -4.60
CA GLN A 152 5.48 14.18 -4.59
C GLN A 152 5.66 13.16 -5.72
N ALA A 153 4.67 13.02 -6.60
CA ALA A 153 4.75 12.12 -7.73
C ALA A 153 5.21 12.91 -8.96
N ASP A 154 6.52 13.07 -9.12
CA ASP A 154 7.08 13.60 -10.36
C ASP A 154 6.58 12.77 -11.55
N GLU A 155 6.20 13.47 -12.63
CA GLU A 155 5.88 12.86 -13.92
C GLU A 155 7.16 12.22 -14.47
N ILE A 156 7.32 10.92 -14.25
CA ILE A 156 8.25 10.13 -15.06
C ILE A 156 7.57 9.99 -16.41
N GLU A 157 7.86 10.89 -17.34
CA GLU A 157 7.53 10.68 -18.74
C GLU A 157 8.09 9.32 -19.17
N PRO A 158 7.33 8.50 -19.92
CA PRO A 158 7.87 7.27 -20.49
C PRO A 158 9.00 7.68 -21.45
N GLU A 159 10.25 7.44 -21.06
CA GLU A 159 11.40 7.85 -21.86
C GLU A 159 11.23 7.42 -23.33
N PRO A 160 11.19 8.36 -24.28
CA PRO A 160 11.33 8.00 -25.67
C PRO A 160 12.79 7.64 -25.87
N ASN A 161 12.99 6.36 -26.15
CA ASN A 161 14.19 5.71 -26.66
C ASN A 161 15.09 6.68 -27.47
N HIS A 162 16.04 7.38 -26.84
CA HIS A 162 17.07 8.17 -27.52
C HIS A 162 18.39 8.20 -26.76
N LYS A 163 19.45 7.95 -27.52
CA LYS A 163 20.86 7.91 -27.12
C LYS A 163 21.31 9.24 -26.50
N PRO A 164 22.34 9.22 -25.64
CA PRO A 164 22.66 10.36 -24.77
C PRO A 164 23.27 11.50 -25.58
N HIS A 165 22.62 12.66 -25.56
CA HIS A 165 23.28 13.94 -25.79
C HIS A 165 23.33 14.72 -24.49
N HIS A 166 24.55 14.88 -23.99
CA HIS A 166 24.91 15.65 -22.82
C HIS A 166 24.51 17.12 -23.03
N THR A 167 23.52 17.60 -22.27
CA THR A 167 23.35 19.04 -22.03
C THR A 167 23.20 19.25 -20.53
N THR A 168 24.11 20.04 -20.00
CA THR A 168 24.31 20.29 -18.58
C THR A 168 23.29 21.31 -18.10
N GLU A 169 22.13 20.87 -17.63
CA GLU A 169 21.25 21.71 -16.82
C GLU A 169 21.77 21.76 -15.38
N VAL A 170 22.11 22.97 -14.94
CA VAL A 170 22.58 23.24 -13.58
C VAL A 170 21.37 23.21 -12.65
N ASN A 171 21.00 22.01 -12.21
CA ASN A 171 20.02 21.83 -11.15
C ASN A 171 20.58 22.41 -9.85
N HIS A 172 19.97 23.48 -9.36
CA HIS A 172 20.28 24.03 -8.04
C HIS A 172 19.85 23.02 -6.97
N MET A 173 20.79 22.20 -6.53
CA MET A 173 20.62 21.19 -5.49
C MET A 173 20.22 21.88 -4.17
N LYS A 174 18.95 21.75 -3.78
CA LYS A 174 18.48 22.16 -2.45
C LYS A 174 18.83 21.06 -1.45
N LEU A 175 19.82 21.32 -0.61
CA LEU A 175 20.22 20.44 0.49
C LEU A 175 19.34 20.73 1.72
N VAL A 176 18.53 19.76 2.12
CA VAL A 176 17.81 19.79 3.40
C VAL A 176 18.69 19.09 4.43
N TRP A 177 19.13 19.82 5.45
CA TRP A 177 19.89 19.27 6.55
C TRP A 177 18.95 18.50 7.48
N GLN A 178 19.22 17.22 7.69
CA GLN A 178 18.54 16.42 8.70
C GLN A 178 19.44 16.29 9.92
N ASP A 179 18.91 16.63 11.10
CA ASP A 179 19.55 16.34 12.38
C ASP A 179 19.61 14.82 12.55
N SER A 180 20.78 14.25 12.27
CA SER A 180 21.04 12.82 12.27
C SER A 180 21.81 12.43 13.53
N GLU A 181 21.25 12.73 14.70
CA GLU A 181 21.79 12.18 15.94
C GLU A 181 21.72 10.65 15.85
N PRO A 182 22.84 9.92 15.94
CA PRO A 182 22.86 8.48 15.75
C PRO A 182 22.06 7.79 16.85
N LEU A 183 21.34 6.74 16.50
CA LEU A 183 20.68 5.89 17.48
C LEU A 183 21.71 5.35 18.49
N PRO A 184 21.38 5.23 19.78
CA PRO A 184 22.23 4.55 20.74
C PRO A 184 22.63 3.14 20.28
N THR A 185 23.72 2.62 20.84
CA THR A 185 24.10 1.22 20.58
C THR A 185 23.11 0.32 21.28
N GLY A 186 22.54 -0.65 20.58
CA GLY A 186 21.47 -1.49 21.10
C GLY A 186 20.82 -2.39 20.06
N GLU A 187 19.82 -3.13 20.51
CA GLU A 187 18.99 -4.02 19.68
C GLU A 187 17.68 -3.33 19.34
N TYR A 188 17.37 -3.20 18.06
CA TYR A 188 16.18 -2.49 17.58
C TYR A 188 15.32 -3.40 16.73
N LEU A 189 14.01 -3.44 17.01
CA LEU A 189 13.08 -4.09 16.10
C LEU A 189 13.01 -3.28 14.80
N VAL A 190 13.37 -3.91 13.68
CA VAL A 190 13.39 -3.28 12.37
C VAL A 190 12.57 -4.03 11.34
N ARG A 191 12.18 -3.32 10.29
CA ARG A 191 11.63 -3.87 9.04
C ARG A 191 12.58 -3.56 7.88
N VAL A 192 12.81 -4.52 7.00
CA VAL A 192 13.50 -4.27 5.72
C VAL A 192 12.60 -3.39 4.85
N ALA A 193 13.03 -2.17 4.54
CA ALA A 193 12.31 -1.22 3.70
C ALA A 193 12.66 -1.38 2.21
N SER A 194 13.94 -1.57 1.92
CA SER A 194 14.43 -1.86 0.56
C SER A 194 15.80 -2.52 0.60
N ILE A 195 16.11 -3.27 -0.47
CA ILE A 195 17.43 -3.78 -0.78
C ILE A 195 17.74 -3.33 -2.20
N THR A 196 18.86 -2.64 -2.39
CA THR A 196 19.26 -2.12 -3.71
C THR A 196 20.67 -2.53 -4.02
N GLU A 197 20.90 -2.98 -5.25
CA GLU A 197 22.25 -3.23 -5.75
C GLU A 197 22.99 -1.91 -5.94
N LYS A 198 24.24 -1.89 -5.47
CA LYS A 198 25.15 -0.77 -5.63
C LYS A 198 26.52 -1.29 -6.01
N GLU A 199 27.12 -0.68 -7.02
CA GLU A 199 28.51 -0.95 -7.37
C GLU A 199 29.40 -0.43 -6.24
N GLY A 200 29.99 -1.36 -5.47
CA GLY A 200 30.98 -1.04 -4.47
C GLY A 200 32.37 -0.90 -5.09
N LYS A 201 33.32 -0.34 -4.33
CA LYS A 201 34.70 -0.11 -4.78
C LYS A 201 35.44 -1.40 -5.24
N TYR A 202 34.99 -2.57 -4.82
CA TYR A 202 35.65 -3.85 -5.07
C TYR A 202 34.72 -4.98 -5.56
N SER A 203 33.40 -4.86 -5.34
CA SER A 203 32.41 -5.87 -5.75
C SER A 203 31.00 -5.28 -5.67
N LEU A 204 30.03 -5.97 -6.26
CA LEU A 204 28.61 -5.65 -6.12
C LEU A 204 28.19 -5.77 -4.64
N GLN A 205 27.64 -4.69 -4.10
CA GLN A 205 27.16 -4.62 -2.73
C GLN A 205 25.65 -4.44 -2.71
N LEU A 206 24.99 -5.10 -1.77
CA LEU A 206 23.59 -4.89 -1.47
C LEU A 206 23.50 -3.84 -0.38
N GLN A 207 22.85 -2.73 -0.68
CA GLN A 207 22.50 -1.70 0.28
C GLN A 207 21.12 -2.03 0.87
N TRP A 208 21.09 -2.19 2.18
CA TRP A 208 19.89 -2.46 2.96
C TRP A 208 19.42 -1.16 3.60
N MET A 209 18.12 -0.90 3.49
CA MET A 209 17.45 0.14 4.25
C MET A 209 16.53 -0.53 5.26
N PHE A 210 16.75 -0.26 6.54
CA PHE A 210 15.91 -0.75 7.62
C PHE A 210 15.14 0.41 8.24
N ARG A 211 13.88 0.17 8.57
CA ARG A 211 13.05 1.11 9.32
C ARG A 211 12.83 0.60 10.74
N VAL A 212 13.17 1.42 11.72
CA VAL A 212 12.97 1.10 13.14
C VAL A 212 11.48 1.14 13.49
N LEU A 213 11.00 0.11 14.18
CA LEU A 213 9.62 -0.08 14.62
C LEU A 213 9.46 0.11 16.14
N GLU A 214 10.56 0.34 16.86
CA GLU A 214 10.55 0.44 18.32
C GLU A 214 9.99 1.79 18.79
N PRO A 215 9.16 1.82 19.84
CA PRO A 215 8.63 3.06 20.40
C PRO A 215 9.76 4.01 20.81
N GLY A 216 9.68 5.27 20.39
CA GLY A 216 10.69 6.30 20.66
C GLY A 216 11.70 6.53 19.53
N TYR A 217 11.87 5.56 18.62
CA TYR A 217 12.73 5.68 17.44
C TYR A 217 12.01 5.31 16.14
N GLU A 218 10.68 5.19 16.20
CA GLU A 218 9.85 4.73 15.09
C GLU A 218 10.04 5.61 13.85
N GLY A 219 10.22 4.96 12.71
CA GLY A 219 10.40 5.64 11.43
C GLY A 219 11.82 6.10 11.14
N ARG A 220 12.76 5.98 12.08
CA ARG A 220 14.18 6.19 11.77
C ARG A 220 14.71 5.13 10.82
N GLU A 221 15.58 5.57 9.92
CA GLU A 221 16.17 4.73 8.89
C GLU A 221 17.62 4.36 9.24
N LEU A 222 17.95 3.10 9.04
CA LEU A 222 19.28 2.55 9.21
C LEU A 222 19.75 1.99 7.87
N ILE A 223 20.95 2.39 7.44
CA ILE A 223 21.54 1.92 6.20
C ILE A 223 22.65 0.92 6.53
N ALA A 224 22.67 -0.21 5.84
CA ALA A 224 23.73 -1.19 5.97
C ALA A 224 24.11 -1.81 4.62
N TYR A 225 25.24 -2.49 4.59
CA TYR A 225 25.79 -3.08 3.38
C TYR A 225 26.18 -4.54 3.60
N THR A 226 25.90 -5.39 2.62
CA THR A 226 26.43 -6.75 2.51
C THR A 226 26.99 -6.99 1.11
N ASN A 227 27.98 -7.88 0.97
CA ASN A 227 28.45 -8.27 -0.36
C ASN A 227 27.46 -9.26 -1.00
N ALA A 228 27.29 -9.19 -2.33
CA ALA A 228 26.47 -10.11 -3.12
C ALA A 228 27.20 -11.45 -3.37
N THR A 229 27.69 -12.09 -2.32
CA THR A 229 28.42 -13.36 -2.41
C THR A 229 27.48 -14.53 -2.12
N ASN A 230 27.43 -15.51 -3.02
CA ASN A 230 26.54 -16.69 -2.93
C ASN A 230 27.02 -17.76 -1.93
N SER A 231 27.83 -17.37 -0.94
CA SER A 231 28.29 -18.30 0.10
C SER A 231 27.26 -18.40 1.22
N THR A 232 26.96 -19.62 1.66
CA THR A 232 26.08 -19.89 2.80
C THR A 232 26.60 -19.36 4.14
N THR A 233 27.89 -19.01 4.21
CA THR A 233 28.54 -18.38 5.36
C THR A 233 28.58 -16.85 5.27
N ALA A 234 28.21 -16.27 4.11
CA ALA A 234 28.25 -14.82 3.90
C ALA A 234 27.22 -14.09 4.79
N LYS A 235 27.50 -12.81 5.04
CA LYS A 235 26.63 -11.92 5.82
C LYS A 235 25.20 -11.87 5.25
N LEU A 236 25.07 -11.91 3.92
CA LEU A 236 23.77 -12.03 3.21
C LEU A 236 22.99 -13.27 3.65
N ALA A 237 23.60 -14.45 3.64
CA ALA A 237 22.94 -15.69 4.01
C ALA A 237 22.55 -15.73 5.50
N GLN A 238 23.39 -15.16 6.37
CA GLN A 238 23.07 -15.03 7.80
C GLN A 238 21.86 -14.11 8.01
N TRP A 239 21.80 -13.00 7.29
CA TRP A 239 20.71 -12.03 7.37
C TRP A 239 19.40 -12.57 6.80
N ALA A 240 19.46 -13.29 5.68
CA ALA A 240 18.31 -14.00 5.12
C ALA A 240 17.72 -15.00 6.13
N ARG A 241 18.56 -15.80 6.81
CA ARG A 241 18.12 -16.73 7.86
C ARG A 241 17.48 -16.01 9.05
N ALA A 242 18.05 -14.89 9.49
CA ALA A 242 17.46 -14.09 10.56
C ALA A 242 16.07 -13.54 10.20
N LEU A 243 15.84 -13.29 8.91
CA LEU A 243 14.55 -12.86 8.36
C LEU A 243 13.61 -14.06 8.05
N GLY A 244 14.01 -15.29 8.38
CA GLY A 244 13.20 -16.50 8.18
C GLY A 244 13.15 -17.01 6.74
N CYS A 245 14.17 -16.70 5.93
CA CYS A 245 14.40 -17.37 4.64
C CYS A 245 15.49 -18.42 4.80
N GLU A 246 15.20 -19.66 4.42
CA GLU A 246 16.23 -20.69 4.31
C GLU A 246 17.04 -20.47 3.03
N VAL A 247 18.37 -20.48 3.15
CA VAL A 247 19.28 -20.33 2.00
C VAL A 247 19.80 -21.71 1.65
N VAL A 248 19.27 -22.28 0.57
CA VAL A 248 19.65 -23.60 0.06
C VAL A 248 20.77 -23.45 -0.98
N PRO A 249 21.88 -24.21 -0.86
CA PRO A 249 22.93 -24.19 -1.87
C PRO A 249 22.41 -24.61 -3.26
N GLY A 250 22.70 -23.81 -4.28
CA GLY A 250 22.35 -24.11 -5.68
C GLY A 250 20.97 -23.62 -6.12
N GLU A 251 20.19 -23.02 -5.21
CA GLU A 251 18.91 -22.37 -5.53
C GLU A 251 19.13 -20.88 -5.87
N GLU A 252 18.28 -20.33 -6.76
CA GLU A 252 18.26 -18.89 -7.02
C GLU A 252 17.65 -18.17 -5.82
N PHE A 253 18.36 -17.17 -5.30
CA PHE A 253 17.93 -16.41 -4.13
C PHE A 253 17.46 -15.02 -4.54
N ASP A 254 16.16 -14.75 -4.39
CA ASP A 254 15.59 -13.43 -4.65
C ASP A 254 15.63 -12.57 -3.37
N THR A 255 16.36 -11.45 -3.42
CA THR A 255 16.45 -10.50 -2.32
C THR A 255 15.14 -9.76 -2.07
N ASP A 256 14.25 -9.66 -3.06
CA ASP A 256 12.99 -8.94 -2.93
C ASP A 256 12.04 -9.61 -1.92
N GLU A 257 12.17 -10.93 -1.71
CA GLU A 257 11.39 -11.69 -0.71
C GLU A 257 11.69 -11.30 0.75
N LEU A 258 12.83 -10.62 0.97
CA LEU A 258 13.24 -10.15 2.28
C LEU A 258 12.62 -8.79 2.63
N VAL A 259 12.13 -8.05 1.63
CA VAL A 259 11.52 -6.73 1.84
C VAL A 259 10.23 -6.90 2.65
N GLY A 260 10.04 -6.05 3.65
CA GLY A 260 8.89 -6.11 4.55
C GLY A 260 9.04 -7.08 5.74
N ARG A 261 10.03 -7.98 5.71
CA ARG A 261 10.30 -8.88 6.84
C ARG A 261 10.89 -8.14 8.04
N LYS A 262 10.68 -8.71 9.23
CA LYS A 262 11.10 -8.13 10.50
C LYS A 262 12.27 -8.92 11.08
N ALA A 263 13.22 -8.19 11.66
CA ALA A 263 14.34 -8.74 12.41
C ALA A 263 14.70 -7.79 13.56
N ILE A 264 15.55 -8.25 14.46
CA ILE A 264 16.18 -7.40 15.47
C ILE A 264 17.55 -6.98 14.91
N ALA A 265 17.74 -5.69 14.66
CA ALA A 265 19.02 -5.15 14.23
C ALA A 265 19.90 -4.82 15.44
N VAL A 266 21.11 -5.38 15.45
CA VAL A 266 22.16 -4.99 16.41
C VAL A 266 22.87 -3.77 15.84
N VAL A 267 22.60 -2.61 16.42
CA VAL A 267 23.12 -1.32 15.98
C VAL A 267 24.26 -0.88 16.89
N VAL A 268 25.38 -0.48 16.30
CA VAL A 268 26.54 0.05 17.00
C VAL A 268 26.89 1.42 16.45
N VAL A 269 27.22 2.36 17.33
CA VAL A 269 27.69 3.68 16.91
C VAL A 269 29.18 3.62 16.63
N LYS A 270 29.58 3.85 15.38
CA LYS A 270 31.00 3.87 14.98
C LYS A 270 31.46 5.30 14.67
N PRO A 271 32.71 5.65 15.00
CA PRO A 271 33.31 6.89 14.52
C PRO A 271 33.68 6.75 13.03
N SER A 272 33.36 7.78 12.26
CA SER A 272 33.84 7.99 10.89
C SER A 272 35.28 8.52 10.94
N GLN A 273 36.02 8.37 9.83
CA GLN A 273 37.36 8.95 9.67
C GLN A 273 37.37 10.47 9.85
N GLN A 274 36.22 11.13 9.69
CA GLN A 274 36.03 12.57 9.86
C GLN A 274 35.53 12.97 11.27
N GLY A 275 35.55 12.04 12.25
CA GLY A 275 35.16 12.31 13.64
C GLY A 275 33.65 12.24 13.93
N ASN A 276 32.81 12.19 12.91
CA ASN A 276 31.36 12.04 13.06
C ASN A 276 30.97 10.63 13.52
N ARG A 277 29.94 10.51 14.35
CA ARG A 277 29.38 9.23 14.78
C ARG A 277 28.26 8.80 13.83
N TYR A 278 28.25 7.54 13.40
CA TYR A 278 27.21 6.98 12.54
C TYR A 278 26.73 5.62 13.04
N ASN A 279 25.49 5.26 12.68
CA ASN A 279 24.94 3.95 12.99
C ASN A 279 25.45 2.89 12.04
N HIS A 280 25.95 1.78 12.59
CA HIS A 280 26.37 0.61 11.85
C HIS A 280 25.54 -0.59 12.30
N VAL A 281 24.85 -1.25 11.35
CA VAL A 281 24.17 -2.52 11.63
C VAL A 281 25.20 -3.65 11.57
N GLU A 282 25.55 -4.14 12.75
CA GLU A 282 26.53 -5.21 12.90
C GLU A 282 25.92 -6.55 12.49
N ASN A 283 24.75 -6.88 13.04
CA ASN A 283 24.08 -8.16 12.80
C ASN A 283 22.55 -8.04 12.79
N LEU A 284 21.89 -9.06 12.24
CA LEU A 284 20.44 -9.27 12.35
C LEU A 284 20.17 -10.54 13.17
N LEU A 285 19.27 -10.43 14.14
CA LEU A 285 18.79 -11.54 14.95
C LEU A 285 17.33 -11.87 14.58
N PRO A 286 16.92 -13.14 14.65
CA PRO A 286 15.54 -13.52 14.41
C PRO A 286 14.61 -12.92 15.47
N VAL A 287 13.42 -12.49 15.04
CA VAL A 287 12.35 -12.14 15.98
C VAL A 287 11.87 -13.43 16.64
N ARG A 288 12.18 -13.63 17.93
CA ARG A 288 11.71 -14.81 18.68
C ARG A 288 10.18 -14.82 18.66
N GLN A 289 9.57 -15.69 17.86
CA GLN A 289 8.15 -15.99 18.01
C GLN A 289 7.96 -16.74 19.33
N LYS A 290 7.11 -16.21 20.20
CA LYS A 290 6.69 -16.92 21.42
C LYS A 290 5.99 -18.20 20.95
N LYS A 291 6.65 -19.35 21.10
CA LYS A 291 6.09 -20.67 20.76
C LYS A 291 4.73 -20.78 21.46
N PRO A 292 3.63 -21.16 20.77
CA PRO A 292 2.38 -21.44 21.45
C PRO A 292 2.66 -22.59 22.43
N VAL A 293 2.40 -22.35 23.72
CA VAL A 293 2.42 -23.39 24.72
C VAL A 293 1.30 -24.35 24.34
N ALA A 294 1.67 -25.50 23.78
CA ALA A 294 0.77 -26.62 23.65
C ALA A 294 0.30 -26.98 25.05
N VAL A 295 -0.96 -26.71 25.36
CA VAL A 295 -1.62 -27.29 26.52
C VAL A 295 -1.72 -28.78 26.22
N SER A 296 -0.73 -29.52 26.69
CA SER A 296 -0.80 -30.98 26.75
C SER A 296 -1.89 -31.34 27.74
N ALA A 297 -3.06 -31.68 27.21
CA ALA A 297 -4.00 -32.54 27.92
C ALA A 297 -3.25 -33.86 28.19
N LYS A 298 -2.82 -34.04 29.43
CA LYS A 298 -2.37 -35.33 29.94
C LYS A 298 -3.41 -35.79 30.94
N ALA A 299 -4.29 -36.66 30.47
CA ALA A 299 -5.10 -37.50 31.31
C ALA A 299 -4.22 -38.59 31.93
N GLU A 300 -4.41 -38.75 33.24
CA GLU A 300 -4.43 -40.00 34.03
C GLU A 300 -3.16 -40.69 34.54
N SER A 301 -3.38 -41.33 35.70
CA SER A 301 -2.58 -42.24 36.57
C SER A 301 -1.60 -41.52 37.51
N GLU A 302 -1.60 -41.69 38.85
CA GLU A 302 -2.13 -42.65 39.84
C GLU A 302 -2.25 -41.89 41.19
N ALA A 303 -3.35 -41.98 41.95
CA ALA A 303 -3.64 -42.94 43.02
C ALA A 303 -2.65 -42.91 44.22
N GLU A 304 -3.13 -42.42 45.38
CA GLU A 304 -2.94 -42.93 46.76
C GLU A 304 -3.39 -41.84 47.76
N GLU A 305 -4.60 -41.95 48.33
CA GLU A 305 -4.87 -42.50 49.68
C GLU A 305 -4.30 -41.66 50.85
N ARG A 306 -5.17 -40.87 51.50
CA ARG A 306 -5.37 -40.77 52.97
C ARG A 306 -6.43 -39.70 53.24
N ASP A 307 -7.65 -40.06 53.60
CA ASP A 307 -8.15 -40.52 54.92
C ASP A 307 -8.64 -39.34 55.78
N TYR A 308 -9.90 -39.47 56.22
CA TYR A 308 -10.52 -38.89 57.42
C TYR A 308 -10.67 -37.35 57.55
N PHE A 309 -11.90 -36.85 57.41
CA PHE A 309 -12.66 -36.35 58.57
C PHE A 309 -14.13 -36.12 58.18
N SER A 310 -15.00 -36.85 58.86
CA SER A 310 -16.46 -36.74 58.85
C SER A 310 -16.92 -35.85 60.01
N GLU A 311 -17.50 -34.71 59.68
CA GLU A 311 -18.28 -33.80 60.53
C GLU A 311 -19.26 -33.13 59.54
N GLU A 312 -20.58 -33.04 59.68
CA GLU A 312 -21.57 -33.26 60.73
C GLU A 312 -22.92 -33.32 59.98
N GLU A 313 -23.80 -34.26 60.33
CA GLU A 313 -25.25 -34.10 60.17
C GLU A 313 -25.92 -35.00 61.21
N GLU A 314 -26.20 -34.44 62.38
CA GLU A 314 -27.29 -34.90 63.24
C GLU A 314 -28.10 -33.68 63.69
N ASP A 315 -29.41 -33.84 63.54
CA ASP A 315 -30.48 -33.12 64.25
C ASP A 315 -30.34 -33.23 65.78
#